data_AF-A0A453BN50-F1
#
_entry.id   AF-A0A453BN50-F1
#
_cell.length_a   1.000
_cell.length_b   1.000
_cell.length_c   1.000
_cell.angle_alpha   90.00
_cell.angle_beta   90.00
_cell.angle_gamma   90.00
#
_symmetry.space_group_name_H-M   'P 1'
#
loop_
_entity.id
_entity.type
_entity.pdbx_description
1 polymer ?
#
loop_
_entity_poly.entity_id
_entity_poly.type
_entity_poly.pdbx_seq_one_letter_code
_entity_poly.pdbx_strand_id
1 'polypeptide(L)'
;FKWRRLVKRQLVKLISSCCGTMYCSGYGISAQALTAVVRAYDGRGPETVLTNNILDFLGLASPDELIGWTYEDQSWARIADILPVVVESAEAGDEVANKILHNSVGELASSVKAVVQRLALSGEDGKDLFPLVMVGKVLEANQRWDIGKEVISCVTKTYPGAYPIHPEVEPAVGAALLAWNAIASELDGDLRAAA
;
A
#
# COMPACT_ATOMS: atom_id res chain seq x y z
N PHE A 1 0.24 27.31 -14.17
CA PHE A 1 -0.41 27.40 -12.84
C PHE A 1 -1.81 26.74 -12.81
N LYS A 2 -1.93 25.45 -13.20
CA LYS A 2 -3.23 24.74 -13.33
C LYS A 2 -3.55 23.77 -12.17
N TRP A 3 -2.67 23.67 -11.18
CA TRP A 3 -2.76 22.71 -10.06
C TRP A 3 -3.56 23.20 -8.83
N ARG A 4 -3.95 24.48 -8.77
CA ARG A 4 -4.48 25.13 -7.56
C ARG A 4 -5.90 24.75 -7.12
N ARG A 5 -6.70 24.07 -7.95
CA ARG A 5 -8.12 23.78 -7.63
C ARG A 5 -8.46 22.31 -7.39
N LEU A 6 -7.70 21.36 -7.92
CA LEU A 6 -8.02 19.92 -7.78
C LEU A 6 -7.55 19.29 -6.47
N VAL A 7 -6.53 19.85 -5.82
CA VAL A 7 -5.94 19.29 -4.58
C VAL A 7 -6.74 19.70 -3.32
N LYS A 8 -7.74 20.58 -3.45
CA LYS A 8 -8.09 21.47 -2.34
C LYS A 8 -8.96 20.92 -1.21
N ARG A 9 -9.37 19.64 -1.16
CA ARG A 9 -10.10 19.16 0.06
C ARG A 9 -10.29 17.66 0.28
N GLN A 10 -10.02 16.78 -0.69
CA GLN A 10 -10.46 15.37 -0.56
C GLN A 10 -9.37 14.29 -0.63
N LEU A 11 -8.19 14.54 -1.21
CA LEU A 11 -7.22 13.45 -1.44
C LEU A 11 -6.59 12.90 -0.14
N VAL A 12 -6.37 13.74 0.87
CA VAL A 12 -5.63 13.32 2.09
C VAL A 12 -6.52 12.60 3.11
N LYS A 13 -7.84 12.85 3.12
CA LYS A 13 -8.76 12.21 4.09
C LYS A 13 -9.24 10.82 3.68
N LEU A 14 -9.10 10.44 2.41
CA LEU A 14 -9.70 9.20 1.90
C LEU A 14 -8.83 7.96 2.09
N ILE A 15 -7.50 8.11 2.17
CA ILE A 15 -6.60 6.96 2.30
C ILE A 15 -6.53 6.48 3.76
N SER A 16 -6.69 7.36 4.75
CA SER A 16 -6.57 7.00 6.17
C SER A 16 -7.88 6.48 6.83
N SER A 17 -9.05 6.72 6.22
CA SER A 17 -10.35 6.42 6.85
C SER A 17 -10.89 5.00 6.58
N CYS A 18 -10.24 4.24 5.70
CA CYS A 18 -10.58 2.83 5.50
C CYS A 18 -9.69 2.00 6.43
N CYS A 19 -10.29 1.41 7.46
CA CYS A 19 -9.68 0.46 8.40
C CYS A 19 -9.07 -0.80 7.73
N GLY A 20 -9.01 -0.86 6.39
CA GLY A 20 -8.41 -1.91 5.58
C GLY A 20 -6.99 -1.61 5.07
N THR A 21 -6.43 -0.42 5.34
CA THR A 21 -5.05 -0.06 4.90
C THR A 21 -3.97 -0.98 5.46
N MET A 22 -4.24 -1.67 6.56
CA MET A 22 -3.31 -2.62 7.16
C MET A 22 -3.05 -3.82 6.23
N TYR A 23 -4.05 -4.29 5.47
CA TYR A 23 -3.94 -5.49 4.60
C TYR A 23 -2.92 -5.34 3.48
N CYS A 24 -2.81 -4.15 2.88
CA CYS A 24 -1.95 -3.90 1.72
C CYS A 24 -0.56 -3.34 2.09
N SER A 25 -0.30 -3.17 3.38
CA SER A 25 0.99 -2.72 3.90
C SER A 25 2.00 -3.89 3.95
N GLY A 26 3.29 -3.59 4.08
CA GLY A 26 4.31 -4.64 4.23
C GLY A 26 4.08 -5.50 5.48
N TYR A 27 3.55 -4.89 6.54
CA TYR A 27 3.04 -5.63 7.69
C TYR A 27 1.89 -6.57 7.32
N GLY A 28 0.88 -6.10 6.57
CA GLY A 28 -0.31 -6.90 6.26
C GLY A 28 -0.03 -8.09 5.38
N ILE A 29 0.85 -7.93 4.40
CA ILE A 29 1.33 -9.01 3.55
C ILE A 29 2.08 -10.04 4.40
N SER A 30 2.98 -9.57 5.25
CA SER A 30 3.78 -10.43 6.13
C SER A 30 2.94 -11.16 7.19
N ALA A 31 1.94 -10.50 7.76
CA ALA A 31 1.01 -11.10 8.71
C ALA A 31 0.16 -12.19 8.04
N GLN A 32 -0.25 -12.00 6.79
CA GLN A 32 -0.92 -13.05 6.01
C GLN A 32 0.02 -14.23 5.74
N ALA A 33 1.31 -13.97 5.46
CA ALA A 33 2.31 -15.02 5.29
C ALA A 33 2.53 -15.83 6.58
N LEU A 34 2.71 -15.17 7.73
CA LEU A 34 2.80 -15.84 9.03
C LEU A 34 1.55 -16.67 9.34
N THR A 35 0.36 -16.14 9.04
CA THR A 35 -0.90 -16.88 9.18
C THR A 35 -0.93 -18.12 8.28
N ALA A 36 -0.39 -18.03 7.06
CA ALA A 36 -0.31 -19.16 6.14
C ALA A 36 0.66 -20.24 6.64
N VAL A 37 1.80 -19.85 7.21
CA VAL A 37 2.77 -20.77 7.84
C VAL A 37 2.12 -21.54 8.99
N VAL A 38 1.43 -20.86 9.91
CA VAL A 38 0.74 -21.53 11.03
C VAL A 38 -0.36 -22.46 10.52
N ARG A 39 -1.11 -22.07 9.49
CA ARG A 39 -2.13 -22.94 8.89
C ARG A 39 -1.54 -24.18 8.23
N ALA A 40 -0.40 -24.06 7.56
CA ALA A 40 0.31 -25.21 6.99
C ALA A 40 0.78 -26.16 8.10
N TYR A 41 1.31 -25.61 9.20
CA TYR A 41 1.74 -26.37 10.37
C TYR A 41 0.58 -27.13 11.05
N ASP A 42 -0.59 -26.51 11.19
CA ASP A 42 -1.80 -27.14 11.72
C ASP A 42 -2.38 -28.23 10.78
N GLY A 43 -1.79 -28.47 9.59
CA GLY A 43 -2.32 -29.36 8.57
C GLY A 43 -3.58 -28.82 7.86
N ARG A 44 -3.85 -27.52 8.00
CA ARG A 44 -5.02 -26.82 7.44
C ARG A 44 -4.72 -26.08 6.13
N GLY A 45 -3.47 -26.11 5.70
CA GLY A 45 -2.99 -25.51 4.46
C GLY A 45 -2.00 -26.44 3.75
N PRO A 46 -1.66 -26.16 2.49
CA PRO A 46 -0.61 -26.89 1.79
C PRO A 46 0.75 -26.63 2.43
N GLU A 47 1.66 -27.61 2.38
CA GLU A 47 3.07 -27.37 2.66
C GLU A 47 3.64 -26.43 1.60
N THR A 48 4.40 -25.44 2.04
CA THR A 48 4.89 -24.33 1.21
C THR A 48 6.37 -24.11 1.42
N VAL A 49 7.06 -23.69 0.36
CA VAL A 49 8.46 -23.26 0.44
C VAL A 49 8.56 -21.99 1.29
N LEU A 50 7.49 -21.18 1.30
CA LEU A 50 7.31 -20.01 2.15
C LEU A 50 7.55 -20.31 3.65
N THR A 51 7.11 -21.47 4.17
CA THR A 51 7.35 -21.84 5.57
C THR A 51 8.83 -21.94 5.88
N ASN A 52 9.59 -22.68 5.08
CA ASN A 52 11.02 -22.86 5.31
C ASN A 52 11.78 -21.54 5.17
N ASN A 53 11.48 -20.75 4.13
CA ASN A 53 12.13 -19.46 3.91
C ASN A 53 11.90 -18.48 5.07
N ILE A 54 10.69 -18.44 5.64
CA ILE A 54 10.40 -17.59 6.79
C ILE A 54 11.11 -18.08 8.04
N LEU A 55 11.13 -19.39 8.31
CA LEU A 55 11.85 -19.94 9.46
C LEU A 55 13.36 -19.68 9.36
N ASP A 56 13.95 -19.87 8.18
CA ASP A 56 15.36 -19.60 7.92
C ASP A 56 15.70 -18.12 8.12
N PHE A 57 14.84 -17.22 7.63
CA PHE A 57 15.01 -15.77 7.82
C PHE A 57 14.92 -15.36 9.30
N LEU A 58 14.01 -15.98 10.05
CA LEU A 58 13.82 -15.70 11.47
C LEU A 58 14.80 -16.44 12.38
N GLY A 59 15.56 -17.42 11.84
CA GLY A 59 16.46 -18.28 12.60
C GLY A 59 15.75 -19.23 13.56
N LEU A 60 14.54 -19.67 13.22
CA LEU A 60 13.70 -20.54 14.05
C LEU A 60 13.81 -21.99 13.59
N ALA A 61 13.79 -22.94 14.55
CA ALA A 61 13.90 -24.36 14.24
C ALA A 61 12.54 -25.02 13.91
N SER A 62 11.44 -24.48 14.43
CA SER A 62 10.09 -24.97 14.13
C SER A 62 9.04 -23.85 14.08
N PRO A 63 7.89 -24.07 13.39
CA PRO A 63 6.76 -23.15 13.44
C PRO A 63 6.17 -22.91 14.83
N ASP A 64 6.39 -23.78 15.83
CA ASP A 64 5.92 -23.55 17.20
C ASP A 64 6.63 -22.36 17.85
N GLU A 65 7.91 -22.15 17.52
CA GLU A 65 8.71 -21.03 18.02
C GLU A 65 8.22 -19.69 17.48
N LEU A 66 7.45 -19.70 16.38
CA LEU A 66 6.85 -18.53 15.79
C LEU A 66 5.88 -17.83 16.75
N ILE A 67 5.16 -18.60 17.58
CA ILE A 67 4.30 -18.04 18.63
C ILE A 67 5.17 -17.26 19.62
N GLY A 68 6.22 -17.88 20.17
CA GLY A 68 7.16 -17.23 21.08
C GLY A 68 7.76 -15.95 20.49
N TRP A 69 8.24 -16.04 19.25
CA TRP A 69 8.81 -14.92 18.51
C TRP A 69 7.83 -13.74 18.38
N THR A 70 6.55 -13.99 18.10
CA THR A 70 5.53 -12.93 18.01
C THR A 70 5.20 -12.26 19.36
N TYR A 71 5.38 -12.97 20.48
CA TYR A 71 5.15 -12.41 21.81
C TYR A 71 6.36 -11.64 22.37
N GLU A 72 7.57 -11.93 21.90
CA GLU A 72 8.80 -11.23 22.34
C GLU A 72 8.82 -9.76 21.93
N ASP A 73 8.42 -9.46 20.69
CA ASP A 73 8.36 -8.09 20.17
C ASP A 73 7.24 -7.97 19.14
N GLN A 74 6.25 -7.13 19.46
CA GLN A 74 5.08 -6.84 18.64
C GLN A 74 5.27 -5.63 17.71
N SER A 75 6.52 -5.19 17.52
CA SER A 75 6.88 -4.13 16.60
C SER A 75 6.35 -4.42 15.19
N TRP A 76 5.53 -3.52 14.67
CA TRP A 76 4.99 -3.62 13.31
C TRP A 76 6.10 -3.60 12.24
N ALA A 77 7.23 -2.95 12.53
CA ALA A 77 8.37 -2.91 11.63
C ALA A 77 9.01 -4.29 11.47
N ARG A 78 9.18 -5.03 12.58
CA ARG A 78 9.77 -6.38 12.60
C ARG A 78 8.95 -7.36 11.75
N ILE A 79 7.63 -7.27 11.83
CA ILE A 79 6.75 -8.09 10.99
C ILE A 79 6.84 -7.65 9.53
N ALA A 80 6.91 -6.35 9.25
CA ALA A 80 7.04 -5.85 7.88
C ALA A 80 8.36 -6.27 7.20
N ASP A 81 9.42 -6.54 7.96
CA ASP A 81 10.72 -6.99 7.44
C ASP A 81 10.69 -8.39 6.83
N ILE A 82 9.61 -9.16 7.02
CA ILE A 82 9.40 -10.47 6.37
C ILE A 82 8.98 -10.31 4.90
N LEU A 83 8.46 -9.14 4.50
CA LEU A 83 7.95 -8.90 3.16
C LEU A 83 8.91 -9.31 2.03
N PRO A 84 10.22 -8.97 2.06
CA PRO A 84 11.16 -9.39 1.02
C PRO A 84 11.22 -10.91 0.85
N VAL A 85 11.13 -11.68 1.94
CA VAL A 85 11.13 -13.15 1.92
C VAL A 85 9.85 -13.69 1.27
N VAL A 86 8.71 -13.04 1.49
CA VAL A 86 7.44 -13.39 0.82
C VAL A 86 7.55 -13.15 -0.69
N VAL A 87 8.18 -12.05 -1.09
CA VAL A 87 8.42 -11.71 -2.49
C VAL A 87 9.35 -12.74 -3.15
N GLU A 88 10.48 -13.06 -2.52
CA GLU A 88 11.43 -14.08 -2.99
C GLU A 88 10.78 -15.46 -3.12
N SER A 89 9.93 -15.83 -2.15
CA SER A 89 9.19 -17.11 -2.18
C SER A 89 8.19 -17.15 -3.34
N ALA A 90 7.51 -16.04 -3.64
CA ALA A 90 6.63 -15.94 -4.80
C ALA A 90 7.41 -16.04 -6.11
N GLU A 91 8.58 -15.41 -6.20
CA GLU A 91 9.49 -15.52 -7.36
C GLU A 91 10.04 -16.93 -7.56
N ALA A 92 10.21 -17.70 -6.47
CA ALA A 92 10.57 -19.11 -6.50
C ALA A 92 9.42 -20.04 -6.92
N GLY A 93 8.22 -19.50 -7.16
CA GLY A 93 7.05 -20.25 -7.64
C GLY A 93 6.13 -20.76 -6.53
N ASP A 94 6.26 -20.27 -5.29
CA ASP A 94 5.36 -20.66 -4.20
C ASP A 94 3.93 -20.11 -4.46
N GLU A 95 2.96 -21.01 -4.59
CA GLU A 95 1.58 -20.65 -4.91
C GLU A 95 0.90 -19.84 -3.81
N VAL A 96 1.24 -20.09 -2.54
CA VAL A 96 0.64 -19.40 -1.39
C VAL A 96 1.19 -17.99 -1.30
N ALA A 97 2.50 -17.80 -1.45
CA ALA A 97 3.12 -16.48 -1.52
C ALA A 97 2.54 -15.66 -2.69
N ASN A 98 2.46 -16.25 -3.88
CA ASN A 98 1.85 -15.61 -5.06
C ASN A 98 0.40 -15.19 -4.79
N LYS A 99 -0.40 -16.07 -4.16
CA LYS A 99 -1.79 -15.77 -3.81
C LYS A 99 -1.91 -14.62 -2.81
N ILE A 100 -1.05 -14.56 -1.79
CA ILE A 100 -1.04 -13.46 -0.80
C ILE A 100 -0.74 -12.13 -1.50
N LEU A 101 0.26 -12.10 -2.38
CA LEU A 101 0.65 -10.90 -3.10
C LEU A 101 -0.44 -10.44 -4.07
N HIS A 102 -1.03 -11.36 -4.85
CA HIS A 102 -2.14 -11.04 -5.75
C HIS A 102 -3.39 -10.55 -5.02
N ASN A 103 -3.75 -11.16 -3.89
CA ASN A 103 -4.87 -10.68 -3.07
C ASN A 103 -4.60 -9.25 -2.59
N SER A 104 -3.39 -8.97 -2.13
CA SER A 104 -2.99 -7.64 -1.65
C SER A 104 -3.03 -6.59 -2.76
N VAL A 105 -2.57 -6.94 -3.97
CA VAL A 105 -2.72 -6.11 -5.18
C VAL A 105 -4.20 -5.84 -5.48
N GLY A 106 -5.04 -6.87 -5.41
CA GLY A 106 -6.48 -6.77 -5.68
C GLY A 106 -7.20 -5.83 -4.71
N GLU A 107 -6.93 -5.95 -3.42
CA GLU A 107 -7.48 -5.08 -2.38
C GLU A 107 -7.01 -3.62 -2.53
N LEU A 108 -5.74 -3.41 -2.87
CA LEU A 108 -5.22 -2.07 -3.11
C LEU A 108 -5.85 -1.45 -4.37
N ALA A 109 -5.95 -2.21 -5.45
CA ALA A 109 -6.62 -1.77 -6.66
C ALA A 109 -8.10 -1.44 -6.39
N SER A 110 -8.82 -2.29 -5.64
CA SER A 110 -10.21 -2.04 -5.22
C SER A 110 -10.35 -0.71 -4.46
N SER A 111 -9.42 -0.43 -3.54
CA SER A 111 -9.38 0.83 -2.80
C SER A 111 -9.20 2.03 -3.74
N VAL A 112 -8.32 1.93 -4.75
CA VAL A 112 -8.15 2.97 -5.78
C VAL A 112 -9.45 3.17 -6.57
N LYS A 113 -10.12 2.09 -7.00
CA LYS A 113 -11.39 2.19 -7.74
C LYS A 113 -12.45 2.92 -6.93
N ALA A 114 -12.57 2.63 -5.64
CA ALA A 114 -13.53 3.29 -4.75
C ALA A 114 -13.29 4.82 -4.67
N VAL A 115 -12.02 5.25 -4.61
CA VAL A 115 -11.66 6.67 -4.58
C VAL A 115 -11.95 7.35 -5.93
N VAL A 116 -11.59 6.72 -7.04
CA VAL A 116 -11.82 7.24 -8.39
C VAL A 116 -13.32 7.44 -8.64
N GLN A 117 -14.16 6.47 -8.26
CA GLN A 117 -15.61 6.56 -8.39
C GLN A 117 -16.18 7.67 -7.52
N ARG A 118 -15.79 7.73 -6.23
CA ARG A 118 -16.29 8.73 -5.29
C ARG A 118 -15.94 10.17 -5.69
N LEU A 119 -14.79 10.37 -6.31
CA LEU A 119 -14.30 11.68 -6.73
C LEU A 119 -14.57 11.99 -8.21
N ALA A 120 -15.23 11.07 -8.93
CA ALA A 120 -15.50 11.17 -10.37
C ALA A 120 -14.26 11.55 -11.20
N LEU A 121 -13.08 11.00 -10.84
CA LEU A 121 -11.80 11.39 -11.44
C LEU A 121 -11.64 10.93 -12.90
N SER A 122 -12.40 9.92 -13.31
CA SER A 122 -12.33 9.32 -14.63
C SER A 122 -13.30 9.93 -15.65
N GLY A 123 -14.02 10.99 -15.28
CA GLY A 123 -15.08 11.59 -16.12
C GLY A 123 -16.31 10.69 -16.28
N GLU A 124 -17.33 11.18 -16.97
CA GLU A 124 -18.57 10.44 -17.24
C GLU A 124 -18.33 9.17 -18.08
N ASP A 125 -17.36 9.24 -19.00
CA ASP A 125 -17.01 8.15 -19.92
C ASP A 125 -15.95 7.17 -19.36
N GLY A 126 -15.42 7.43 -18.17
CA GLY A 126 -14.40 6.58 -17.52
C GLY A 126 -13.00 6.66 -18.14
N LYS A 127 -12.76 7.61 -19.05
CA LYS A 127 -11.53 7.72 -19.86
C LYS A 127 -10.68 8.94 -19.56
N ASP A 128 -11.11 9.83 -18.67
CA ASP A 128 -10.35 11.03 -18.37
C ASP A 128 -8.98 10.68 -17.77
N LEU A 129 -7.99 11.48 -18.13
CA LEU A 129 -6.63 11.31 -17.64
C LEU A 129 -6.53 11.82 -16.20
N PHE A 130 -6.07 10.96 -15.29
CA PHE A 130 -5.81 11.36 -13.91
C PHE A 130 -4.49 10.77 -13.38
N PRO A 131 -3.73 11.57 -12.61
CA PRO A 131 -2.51 11.08 -11.99
C PRO A 131 -2.83 10.13 -10.82
N LEU A 132 -2.17 8.99 -10.78
CA LEU A 132 -2.18 8.06 -9.65
C LEU A 132 -0.83 8.18 -8.92
N VAL A 133 -0.83 8.83 -7.76
CA VAL A 133 0.40 9.02 -6.97
C VAL A 133 0.72 7.73 -6.21
N MET A 134 1.89 7.16 -6.47
CA MET A 134 2.37 5.92 -5.83
C MET A 134 3.42 6.28 -4.77
N VAL A 135 3.09 6.04 -3.49
CA VAL A 135 3.97 6.36 -2.35
C VAL A 135 4.05 5.18 -1.40
N GLY A 136 5.26 4.84 -0.98
CA GLY A 136 5.54 3.86 0.06
C GLY A 136 6.44 2.73 -0.41
N LYS A 137 7.24 2.21 0.52
CA LYS A 137 8.28 1.19 0.25
C LYS A 137 7.78 -0.05 -0.48
N VAL A 138 6.53 -0.48 -0.24
CA VAL A 138 5.93 -1.65 -0.91
C VAL A 138 5.67 -1.40 -2.41
N LEU A 139 5.47 -0.13 -2.78
CA LEU A 139 5.21 0.32 -4.14
C LEU A 139 6.49 0.81 -4.85
N GLU A 140 7.61 0.85 -4.12
CA GLU A 140 8.94 1.13 -4.63
C GLU A 140 9.62 -0.21 -4.95
N ALA A 141 9.54 -0.69 -6.19
CA ALA A 141 10.10 -2.01 -6.53
C ALA A 141 11.11 -1.99 -7.69
N ASN A 142 12.28 -2.55 -7.38
CA ASN A 142 13.44 -2.80 -8.25
C ASN A 142 13.69 -4.33 -8.43
N GLN A 143 12.65 -5.16 -8.31
CA GLN A 143 12.75 -6.63 -8.37
C GLN A 143 11.83 -7.24 -9.44
N ARG A 144 11.85 -8.58 -9.59
CA ARG A 144 11.13 -9.29 -10.66
C ARG A 144 9.63 -9.37 -10.34
N TRP A 145 9.25 -9.51 -9.08
CA TRP A 145 7.89 -9.32 -8.61
C TRP A 145 7.67 -7.88 -8.10
N ASP A 146 6.78 -7.15 -8.77
CA ASP A 146 6.58 -5.72 -8.56
C ASP A 146 5.12 -5.41 -8.26
N ILE A 147 4.82 -5.21 -6.97
CA ILE A 147 3.47 -4.91 -6.48
C ILE A 147 2.94 -3.60 -7.12
N GLY A 148 3.80 -2.60 -7.31
CA GLY A 148 3.43 -1.33 -7.92
C GLY A 148 2.95 -1.51 -9.36
N LYS A 149 3.70 -2.24 -10.19
CA LYS A 149 3.32 -2.55 -11.58
C LYS A 149 2.02 -3.36 -11.66
N GLU A 150 1.85 -4.36 -10.80
CA GLU A 150 0.64 -5.18 -10.79
C GLU A 150 -0.60 -4.36 -10.41
N VAL A 151 -0.48 -3.46 -9.43
CA VAL A 151 -1.56 -2.52 -9.07
C VAL A 151 -1.90 -1.62 -10.25
N ILE A 152 -0.90 -1.05 -10.92
CA ILE A 152 -1.10 -0.19 -12.09
C ILE A 152 -1.79 -0.98 -13.21
N SER A 153 -1.37 -2.21 -13.48
CA SER A 153 -2.00 -3.11 -14.45
C SER A 153 -3.48 -3.37 -14.11
N CYS A 154 -3.79 -3.66 -12.86
CA CYS A 154 -5.16 -3.87 -12.39
C CYS A 154 -6.03 -2.61 -12.52
N VAL A 155 -5.48 -1.44 -12.20
CA VAL A 155 -6.19 -0.15 -12.28
C VAL A 155 -6.41 0.27 -13.73
N THR A 156 -5.38 0.20 -14.58
CA THR A 156 -5.43 0.65 -15.99
C THR A 156 -6.38 -0.21 -16.84
N LYS A 157 -6.58 -1.49 -16.51
CA LYS A 157 -7.62 -2.34 -17.11
C LYS A 157 -9.03 -1.78 -16.93
N THR A 158 -9.29 -1.10 -15.81
CA THR A 158 -10.59 -0.49 -15.52
C THR A 158 -10.63 0.99 -15.91
N TYR A 159 -9.51 1.69 -15.73
CA TYR A 159 -9.36 3.12 -15.95
C TYR A 159 -8.15 3.39 -16.86
N PRO A 160 -8.33 3.35 -18.19
CA PRO A 160 -7.22 3.52 -19.13
C PRO A 160 -6.56 4.91 -19.06
N GLY A 161 -7.23 5.91 -18.48
CA GLY A 161 -6.68 7.24 -18.24
C GLY A 161 -5.81 7.37 -16.98
N ALA A 162 -5.70 6.32 -16.16
CA ALA A 162 -4.84 6.34 -14.98
C ALA A 162 -3.36 6.26 -15.40
N TYR A 163 -2.54 7.23 -14.98
CA TYR A 163 -1.09 7.17 -15.18
C TYR A 163 -0.33 7.30 -13.86
N PRO A 164 0.66 6.43 -13.59
CA PRO A 164 1.40 6.44 -12.34
C PRO A 164 2.35 7.64 -12.28
N ILE A 165 2.41 8.30 -11.12
CA ILE A 165 3.42 9.31 -10.81
C ILE A 165 4.08 9.04 -9.46
N HIS A 166 5.38 9.25 -9.39
CA HIS A 166 6.12 9.30 -8.12
C HIS A 166 6.36 10.76 -7.74
N PRO A 167 6.14 11.14 -6.47
CA PRO A 167 6.39 12.49 -6.03
C PRO A 167 7.89 12.82 -6.10
N GLU A 168 8.23 13.95 -6.70
CA GLU A 168 9.62 14.45 -6.78
C GLU A 168 10.09 15.09 -5.46
N VAL A 169 9.15 15.36 -4.55
CA VAL A 169 9.40 16.05 -3.29
C VAL A 169 8.90 15.22 -2.11
N GLU A 170 9.56 15.38 -0.97
CA GLU A 170 9.16 14.70 0.25
C GLU A 170 7.75 15.12 0.70
N PRO A 171 6.97 14.20 1.29
CA PRO A 171 5.66 14.52 1.86
C PRO A 171 5.67 15.67 2.87
N ALA A 172 6.80 15.88 3.57
CA ALA A 172 7.02 17.00 4.48
C ALA A 172 6.88 18.37 3.79
N VAL A 173 7.35 18.49 2.54
CA VAL A 173 7.19 19.71 1.73
C VAL A 173 5.72 19.97 1.45
N GLY A 174 4.95 18.93 1.15
CA GLY A 174 3.50 19.03 0.98
C GLY A 174 2.79 19.53 2.24
N ALA A 175 3.18 19.03 3.41
CA ALA A 175 2.64 19.49 4.70
C ALA A 175 2.97 20.97 4.97
N ALA A 176 4.21 21.40 4.71
CA ALA A 176 4.62 22.79 4.84
C ALA A 176 3.82 23.72 3.89
N LEU A 177 3.60 23.30 2.64
CA LEU A 177 2.79 24.05 1.68
C LEU A 177 1.31 24.13 2.09
N LEU A 178 0.77 23.07 2.71
CA LEU A 178 -0.59 23.08 3.24
C LEU A 178 -0.71 24.05 4.42
N ALA A 179 0.25 24.04 5.35
CA ALA A 179 0.30 24.97 6.48
C ALA A 179 0.43 26.43 5.99
N TRP A 180 1.32 26.67 5.03
CA TRP A 180 1.50 27.99 4.43
C TRP A 180 0.22 28.50 3.76
N ASN A 181 -0.47 27.64 2.99
CA ASN A 181 -1.73 28.02 2.35
C ASN A 181 -2.85 28.34 3.36
N ALA A 182 -2.88 27.67 4.51
CA ALA A 182 -3.84 27.95 5.57
C ALA A 182 -3.59 29.35 6.16
N ILE A 183 -2.35 29.63 6.55
CA ILE A 183 -1.94 30.93 7.11
C ILE A 183 -2.16 32.06 6.10
N ALA A 184 -1.78 31.85 4.83
CA ALA A 184 -1.98 32.85 3.78
C ALA A 184 -3.46 33.15 3.53
N SER A 185 -4.36 32.17 3.70
CA SER A 185 -5.80 32.39 3.58
C SER A 185 -6.44 33.10 4.77
N GLU A 186 -5.87 32.95 5.97
CA GLU A 186 -6.29 33.68 7.17
C GLU A 186 -5.87 35.16 7.07
N LEU A 187 -4.62 35.43 6.68
CA LEU A 187 -4.11 36.80 6.48
C LEU A 187 -4.88 37.59 5.41
N ASP A 188 -5.25 36.93 4.30
CA ASP A 188 -6.04 37.53 3.22
C ASP A 188 -7.51 37.78 3.65
N GLY A 189 -8.00 37.02 4.64
CA GLY A 189 -9.30 37.22 5.28
C GLY A 189 -9.29 38.41 6.25
N ASP A 190 -8.26 38.52 7.08
CA ASP A 190 -8.10 39.61 8.05
C ASP A 190 -7.88 40.96 7.37
N LEU A 191 -7.10 41.01 6.28
CA LEU A 191 -6.91 42.21 5.46
C LEU A 191 -8.22 42.68 4.79
N ARG A 192 -9.14 41.76 4.48
CA ARG A 192 -10.47 42.08 3.93
C ARG A 192 -11.49 42.47 5.00
N ALA A 193 -11.30 42.03 6.24
CA ALA A 193 -12.15 42.42 7.37
C ALA A 193 -11.75 43.78 7.95
N ALA A 194 -10.49 44.20 7.74
CA ALA A 194 -9.95 45.49 8.18
C ALA A 194 -10.11 46.64 7.16
N ALA A 195 -10.67 46.37 5.97
CA ALA A 195 -10.93 47.34 4.90
C ALA A 195 -12.44 47.58 4.74
#